data_AF-A0A081DA83-F1
#
_entry.id   AF-A0A081DA83-F1
#
_cell.length_a   1.000
_cell.length_b   1.000
_cell.length_c   1.000
_cell.angle_alpha   90.00
_cell.angle_beta   90.00
_cell.angle_gamma   90.00
#
_symmetry.space_group_name_H-M   'P 1'
#
loop_
_entity.id
_entity.type
_entity.pdbx_description
1 polymer ?
#
loop_
_entity_poly.entity_id
_entity_poly.type
_entity_poly.pdbx_seq_one_letter_code
_entity_poly.pdbx_strand_id
1 'polypeptide(L)' 'MREYLLEHLHVNAASFLLKSHPFDSISPQELTQQLVGLQKARLKFEPLFVHDQVIFPPKVNLEQTSSWSTATYKANLFSW' A
#
# COMPACT_ATOMS: atom_id res chain seq x y z
N MET A 1 -0.39 -10.52 -9.04
CA MET A 1 0.23 -9.92 -7.82
C MET A 1 -0.81 -9.34 -6.87
N ARG A 2 -1.72 -8.45 -7.34
CA ARG A 2 -2.67 -7.76 -6.46
C ARG A 2 -3.53 -8.68 -5.60
N GLU A 3 -4.17 -9.68 -6.22
CA GLU A 3 -5.01 -10.67 -5.52
C GLU A 3 -4.21 -11.42 -4.46
N TYR A 4 -3.01 -11.89 -4.80
CA TYR A 4 -2.09 -12.53 -3.85
C TYR A 4 -1.79 -11.66 -2.63
N LEU A 5 -1.58 -10.34 -2.81
CA LEU A 5 -1.36 -9.42 -1.70
C LEU A 5 -2.62 -9.21 -0.85
N LEU A 6 -3.82 -9.26 -1.46
CA LEU A 6 -5.09 -9.17 -0.73
C LEU A 6 -5.35 -10.42 0.11
N GLU A 7 -5.05 -11.61 -0.40
CA GLU A 7 -5.12 -12.87 0.37
C GLU A 7 -4.19 -12.84 1.60
N HIS A 8 -3.06 -12.14 1.49
CA HIS A 8 -2.07 -12.01 2.55
C HIS A 8 -2.19 -10.70 3.33
N LEU A 9 -3.27 -9.93 3.15
CA LEU A 9 -3.42 -8.57 3.66
C LEU A 9 -3.21 -8.45 5.17
N HIS A 10 -3.50 -9.51 5.93
CA HIS A 10 -3.41 -9.52 7.39
C HIS A 10 -2.13 -10.20 7.92
N VAL A 11 -1.25 -10.65 7.03
CA VAL A 11 0.00 -11.30 7.40
C VAL A 11 1.02 -10.26 7.87
N ASN A 12 1.79 -10.61 8.90
CA ASN A 12 2.90 -9.80 9.38
C ASN A 12 3.98 -9.68 8.29
N ALA A 13 4.49 -8.47 8.05
CA ALA A 13 5.47 -8.18 7.00
C ALA A 13 6.78 -8.99 7.14
N ALA A 14 7.30 -9.18 8.36
CA ALA A 14 8.53 -9.95 8.56
C ALA A 14 8.31 -11.44 8.26
N SER A 15 7.17 -12.00 8.68
CA SER A 15 6.79 -13.37 8.35
C SER A 15 6.52 -13.55 6.85
N PHE A 16 5.95 -12.55 6.20
CA PHE A 16 5.70 -12.57 4.76
C PHE A 16 7.01 -12.56 3.96
N LEU A 17 7.96 -11.69 4.33
CA LEU A 17 9.28 -11.57 3.68
C LEU A 17 10.07 -12.88 3.65
N LEU A 18 9.92 -13.71 4.67
CA LEU A 18 10.64 -14.99 4.81
C LEU A 18 9.97 -16.16 4.06
N LYS A 19 8.78 -15.96 3.47
CA LYS A 19 8.09 -17.00 2.71
C LYS A 19 8.64 -17.10 1.28
N SER A 20 8.47 -18.29 0.70
CA SER A 20 8.59 -18.44 -0.75
C SER A 20 7.37 -17.83 -1.45
N HIS A 21 7.61 -17.12 -2.55
CA HIS A 21 6.59 -16.43 -3.33
C HIS A 21 6.61 -16.90 -4.79
N PRO A 22 5.45 -16.94 -5.48
CA PRO A 22 5.34 -17.41 -6.86
C PRO A 22 5.72 -16.35 -7.91
N PHE A 23 6.63 -15.43 -7.59
CA PHE A 23 7.02 -14.31 -8.46
C PHE A 23 8.53 -14.32 -8.69
N ASP A 24 8.96 -14.68 -9.91
CA ASP A 24 10.39 -14.78 -10.25
C ASP A 24 11.02 -13.42 -10.58
N SER A 25 10.22 -12.47 -11.05
CA SER A 25 10.67 -11.14 -11.48
C SER A 25 10.58 -10.06 -10.40
N ILE A 26 10.08 -10.40 -9.21
CA ILE A 26 9.86 -9.45 -8.11
C ILE A 26 10.54 -10.02 -6.87
N SER A 27 11.41 -9.25 -6.24
CA SER A 27 12.08 -9.69 -5.02
C SER A 27 11.07 -9.81 -3.85
N PRO A 28 11.31 -10.72 -2.88
CA PRO A 28 10.52 -10.78 -1.65
C PRO A 28 10.45 -9.44 -0.91
N GLN A 29 11.51 -8.64 -0.97
CA GLN A 29 11.59 -7.29 -0.39
C GLN A 29 10.60 -6.33 -1.06
N GLU A 30 10.58 -6.29 -2.40
CA GLU A 30 9.65 -5.45 -3.15
C GLU A 30 8.19 -5.89 -2.93
N LEU A 31 7.93 -7.20 -2.93
CA LEU A 31 6.60 -7.75 -2.67
C LEU A 31 6.12 -7.41 -1.25
N THR A 32 7.00 -7.52 -0.26
CA THR A 32 6.71 -7.13 1.14
C THR A 32 6.45 -5.63 1.24
N GLN A 33 7.19 -4.80 0.51
CA GLN A 33 6.94 -3.36 0.45
C GLN A 33 5.56 -3.06 -0.14
N GLN A 34 5.14 -3.77 -1.19
CA GLN A 34 3.79 -3.64 -1.74
C GLN A 34 2.71 -4.08 -0.74
N LEU A 35 2.93 -5.17 0.01
CA LEU A 35 2.00 -5.61 1.07
C LEU A 35 1.83 -4.54 2.16
N VAL A 36 2.94 -3.99 2.66
CA VAL A 36 2.90 -2.93 3.69
C VAL A 36 2.21 -1.68 3.15
N GLY A 37 2.47 -1.33 1.90
CA GLY A 37 1.79 -0.22 1.24
C GLY A 37 0.28 -0.40 1.16
N LEU A 38 -0.15 -1.59 0.74
CA LEU A 38 -1.55 -1.96 0.65
C LEU A 38 -2.25 -1.94 2.02
N GLN A 39 -1.60 -2.49 3.06
CA GLN A 39 -2.10 -2.44 4.43
C GLN A 39 -2.31 -1.01 4.93
N LYS A 40 -1.38 -0.10 4.61
CA LYS A 40 -1.52 1.32 4.96
C LYS A 40 -2.60 2.03 4.15
N ALA A 41 -2.70 1.73 2.86
CA ALA A 41 -3.72 2.30 2.01
C ALA A 41 -5.13 2.02 2.54
N ARG A 42 -5.38 0.80 3.04
CA ARG A 42 -6.65 0.43 3.65
C ARG A 42 -7.12 1.39 4.75
N LEU A 43 -6.18 1.98 5.50
CA LEU A 43 -6.48 2.83 6.64
C LEU A 43 -6.36 4.33 6.33
N LYS A 44 -5.35 4.73 5.55
CA LYS A 44 -4.96 6.14 5.35
C LYS A 44 -5.36 6.69 3.98
N PHE A 45 -5.52 5.81 2.99
CA PHE A 45 -5.67 6.15 1.58
C PHE A 45 -6.75 5.27 0.92
N GLU A 46 -7.99 5.34 1.41
CA GLU A 46 -9.07 4.44 0.99
C GLU A 46 -9.23 4.32 -0.55
N PRO A 47 -9.17 5.41 -1.34
CA PRO A 47 -9.20 5.28 -2.80
C PRO A 47 -8.01 4.49 -3.35
N LEU A 48 -6.80 4.67 -2.82
CA LEU A 48 -5.61 3.92 -3.27
C LEU A 48 -5.66 2.43 -2.87
N PHE A 49 -6.48 2.08 -1.86
CA PHE A 49 -6.77 0.70 -1.52
C PHE A 49 -7.77 0.06 -2.48
N VAL A 50 -8.72 0.82 -3.01
CA VAL A 50 -9.71 0.29 -3.96
C VAL A 50 -9.11 0.09 -5.35
N HIS A 51 -8.21 0.99 -5.79
CA HIS A 51 -7.58 0.88 -7.10
C HIS A 51 -6.49 -0.21 -7.13
N ASP A 52 -6.55 -1.06 -8.15
CA ASP A 52 -5.73 -2.28 -8.31
C ASP A 52 -4.37 -2.04 -8.99
N GLN A 53 -4.21 -0.91 -9.69
CA GLN A 53 -2.98 -0.55 -10.42
C GLN A 53 -1.99 0.32 -9.62
N VAL A 54 -2.20 0.49 -8.31
CA VAL A 54 -1.31 1.32 -7.47
C VAL A 54 -0.05 0.56 -7.10
N ILE A 55 1.10 1.17 -7.37
CA ILE A 55 2.42 0.74 -6.87
C ILE A 55 2.80 1.62 -5.68
N PHE A 56 3.00 0.99 -4.53
CA PHE A 56 3.31 1.71 -3.30
C PHE A 56 4.80 2.03 -3.17
N PRO A 57 5.16 3.28 -2.85
CA PRO A 57 6.54 3.68 -2.56
C PRO A 57 7.01 3.10 -1.22
N PRO A 58 8.29 3.31 -0.84
CA PRO A 58 8.81 2.91 0.46
C PRO A 58 7.96 3.39 1.65
N LYS A 59 7.99 2.61 2.74
CA LYS A 59 7.15 2.83 3.93
C LYS A 59 7.23 4.26 4.49
N VAL A 60 8.40 4.89 4.45
CA VAL A 60 8.63 6.25 4.96
C VAL A 60 7.79 7.30 4.22
N ASN A 61 7.65 7.17 2.90
CA ASN A 61 6.85 8.10 2.10
C ASN A 61 5.37 8.00 2.48
N LEU A 62 4.88 6.78 2.75
CA LEU A 62 3.51 6.56 3.19
C LEU A 62 3.25 7.09 4.61
N GLU A 63 4.28 7.22 5.45
CA GLU A 63 4.18 7.79 6.80
C GLU A 63 4.10 9.31 6.76
N GLN A 64 4.96 9.93 5.95
CA GLN A 64 5.12 11.38 5.90
C GLN A 64 4.03 12.10 5.10
N THR A 65 3.37 11.41 4.16
CA THR A 65 2.28 12.00 3.34
C THR A 65 1.04 12.35 4.18
N SER A 66 0.25 13.32 3.74
CA SER A 66 -1.08 13.60 4.35
C SER A 66 -2.04 12.44 4.11
N SER A 67 -3.05 12.24 4.97
CA SER A 67 -4.13 11.28 4.71
C SER A 67 -5.04 11.74 3.57
N TRP A 68 -5.87 10.81 3.06
CA TRP A 68 -6.92 11.14 2.09
C TRP A 68 -7.87 12.21 2.62
N SER A 69 -8.36 12.07 3.85
CA SER A 69 -9.26 13.05 4.48
C SER A 69 -8.67 14.47 4.49
N THR A 70 -7.39 14.62 4.86
CA THR A 70 -6.69 15.91 4.85
C THR A 70 -6.49 16.42 3.42
N ALA A 71 -6.22 15.54 2.45
CA ALA A 71 -6.11 15.93 1.05
C ALA A 71 -7.45 16.48 0.50
N THR A 72 -8.57 15.82 0.80
CA THR A 72 -9.92 16.28 0.43
C THR A 72 -10.24 17.64 1.06
N TYR A 73 -9.95 17.81 2.36
CA TYR A 73 -10.12 19.10 3.03
C TYR A 73 -9.31 20.21 2.34
N LYS A 74 -8.03 19.96 2.04
CA LYS A 74 -7.17 20.93 1.35
C LYS A 74 -7.67 21.26 -0.06
N ALA A 75 -8.19 20.28 -0.79
CA ALA A 75 -8.75 20.50 -2.13
C ALA A 75 -9.96 21.45 -2.09
N ASN A 76 -10.83 21.30 -1.09
CA ASN A 76 -12.00 22.17 -0.89
C ASN A 76 -11.65 23.62 -0.52
N LEU A 77 -10.41 23.92 -0.11
CA LEU A 77 -9.98 25.31 0.13
C LEU A 77 -9.79 26.10 -1.18
N PHE A 78 -9.68 25.42 -2.31
CA PHE A 78 -9.42 26.01 -3.61
C PHE A 78 -10.53 25.73 -4.63
N SER A 79 -11.62 25.08 -4.21
CA SER A 79 -12.81 24.89 -5.04
C SER A 79 -13.63 26.20 -5.05
N TRP A 80 -13.42 27.01 -6.08
CA TRP A 80 -14.23 28.19 -6.41
C TRP A 80 -15.33 27.83 -7.39
#